data_AF-A0A927I1P2-F1
#
_entry.id   AF-A0A927I1P2-F1
#
_cell.length_a   1.000
_cell.length_b   1.000
_cell.length_c   1.000
_cell.angle_alpha   90.00
_cell.angle_beta   90.00
_cell.angle_gamma   90.00
#
_symmetry.space_group_name_H-M   'P 1'
#
loop_
_entity.id
_entity.type
_entity.pdbx_description
1 polymer ?
#
loop_
_entity_poly.entity_id
_entity_poly.type
_entity_poly.pdbx_seq_one_letter_code
_entity_poly.pdbx_strand_id
1 'polypeptide(L)'
;MKISSQTKPAIWGAVGGAVALAIVGFTWGGWSTASSSERVAKLRAENAVVAALSPICVSNFQKQPNADAALAELKKISSWSQGDFIAKGGWATMIGSPSPDAAVAKACAETLGTAKT
;
A
#
# COMPACT_ATOMS: atom_id res chain seq x y z
N MET A 1 -48.59 14.70 19.83
CA MET A 1 -48.73 14.90 18.36
C MET A 1 -49.36 13.64 17.77
N LYS A 2 -50.48 13.77 17.05
CA LYS A 2 -51.19 12.65 16.41
C LYS A 2 -50.48 12.29 15.09
N ILE A 3 -49.67 11.23 15.08
CA ILE A 3 -49.10 10.67 13.86
C ILE A 3 -50.22 9.89 13.15
N SER A 4 -50.71 10.41 12.03
CA SER A 4 -51.82 9.82 11.28
C SER A 4 -51.39 8.52 10.57
N SER A 5 -52.34 7.65 10.26
CA SER A 5 -52.14 6.34 9.64
C SER A 5 -51.43 6.37 8.27
N GLN A 6 -51.27 7.57 7.68
CA GLN A 6 -50.59 7.81 6.41
C GLN A 6 -49.05 7.91 6.52
N THR A 7 -48.52 7.85 7.74
CA THR A 7 -47.06 7.93 7.97
C THR A 7 -46.34 6.62 7.58
N LYS A 8 -47.05 5.47 7.65
CA LYS A 8 -46.51 4.16 7.25
C LYS A 8 -46.00 4.10 5.80
N PRO A 9 -46.79 4.49 4.77
CA PRO A 9 -46.30 4.47 3.39
C PRO A 9 -45.22 5.53 3.13
N ALA A 10 -45.28 6.68 3.80
CA ALA A 10 -44.25 7.72 3.67
C ALA A 10 -42.88 7.26 4.19
N ILE A 11 -42.84 6.55 5.32
CA ILE A 11 -41.60 5.97 5.87
C ILE A 11 -41.01 4.93 4.90
N TRP A 12 -41.84 4.06 4.34
CA TRP A 12 -41.39 3.06 3.37
C TRP A 12 -40.84 3.69 2.08
N GLY A 13 -41.46 4.78 1.60
CA GLY A 13 -40.94 5.55 0.47
C GLY A 13 -39.59 6.20 0.77
N ALA A 14 -39.42 6.76 1.98
CA ALA A 14 -38.14 7.35 2.40
C ALA A 14 -37.02 6.31 2.50
N VAL A 15 -37.31 5.12 3.04
CA VAL A 15 -36.35 4.01 3.11
C VAL A 15 -35.97 3.56 1.69
N GLY A 16 -36.95 3.35 0.81
CA GLY A 16 -36.70 2.96 -0.58
C GLY A 16 -35.86 4.00 -1.34
N GLY A 17 -36.17 5.28 -1.18
CA GLY A 17 -35.41 6.39 -1.77
C GLY A 17 -33.97 6.45 -1.25
N ALA A 18 -33.75 6.29 0.05
CA ALA A 18 -32.42 6.26 0.64
C ALA A 18 -31.56 5.10 0.11
N VAL A 19 -32.16 3.91 -0.04
CA VAL A 19 -31.47 2.75 -0.63
C VAL A 19 -31.13 2.98 -2.10
N ALA A 20 -32.07 3.51 -2.88
CA ALA A 20 -31.83 3.82 -4.30
C ALA A 20 -30.71 4.87 -4.47
N LEU A 21 -30.72 5.94 -3.67
CA LEU A 21 -29.66 6.96 -3.69
C LEU A 21 -28.30 6.38 -3.27
N ALA A 22 -28.27 5.51 -2.26
CA ALA A 22 -27.04 4.84 -1.86
C ALA A 22 -26.50 3.96 -3.00
N ILE A 23 -27.34 3.14 -3.64
CA ILE A 23 -26.90 2.29 -4.75
C ILE A 23 -26.32 3.13 -5.89
N VAL A 24 -27.03 4.18 -6.33
CA VAL A 24 -26.55 5.05 -7.41
C VAL A 24 -25.27 5.79 -6.99
N GLY A 25 -25.22 6.31 -5.78
CA GLY A 25 -24.07 7.03 -5.24
C GLY A 25 -22.81 6.16 -5.12
N PHE A 26 -22.94 4.96 -4.55
CA PHE A 26 -21.81 4.04 -4.34
C PHE A 26 -21.38 3.29 -5.61
N THR A 27 -22.26 3.13 -6.61
CA THR A 27 -21.89 2.44 -7.86
C THR A 27 -21.35 3.39 -8.93
N TRP A 28 -22.01 4.54 -9.15
CA TRP A 28 -21.65 5.45 -10.24
C TRP A 28 -21.26 6.84 -9.75
N GLY A 29 -21.89 7.32 -8.67
CA GLY A 29 -21.64 8.66 -8.11
C GLY A 29 -20.29 8.82 -7.40
N GLY A 30 -19.47 7.76 -7.31
CA GLY A 30 -18.17 7.81 -6.66
C GLY A 30 -18.24 8.05 -5.16
N TRP A 31 -19.39 7.81 -4.52
CA TRP A 31 -19.48 7.88 -3.07
C TRP A 31 -18.58 6.81 -2.45
N SER A 32 -17.69 7.26 -1.58
CA SER A 32 -16.83 6.40 -0.78
C SER A 32 -16.88 6.87 0.67
N THR A 33 -16.87 5.92 1.60
CA THR A 33 -16.80 6.25 3.03
C THR A 33 -15.43 6.87 3.33
N ALA A 34 -15.39 7.92 4.17
CA ALA A 34 -14.16 8.64 4.50
C ALA A 34 -13.00 7.69 4.91
N SER A 35 -13.29 6.68 5.73
CA SER A 35 -12.33 5.65 6.15
C SER A 35 -11.76 4.81 5.00
N SER A 36 -12.54 4.58 3.94
CA SER A 36 -12.06 3.86 2.75
C SER A 36 -11.20 4.76 1.87
N SER A 37 -11.54 6.04 1.73
CA SER A 37 -10.75 7.02 0.98
C SER A 37 -9.36 7.21 1.58
N GLU A 38 -9.26 7.36 2.91
CA GLU A 38 -7.98 7.49 3.61
C GLU A 38 -7.11 6.24 3.48
N ARG A 39 -7.70 5.05 3.66
CA ARG A 39 -6.97 3.78 3.50
C ARG A 39 -6.44 3.61 2.08
N VAL A 40 -7.25 3.91 1.07
CA VAL A 40 -6.84 3.82 -0.34
C VAL A 40 -5.78 4.87 -0.67
N ALA A 41 -5.89 6.09 -0.14
CA ALA A 41 -4.87 7.12 -0.31
C ALA A 41 -3.53 6.69 0.29
N LYS A 42 -3.52 6.16 1.52
CA LYS A 42 -2.31 5.67 2.17
C LYS A 42 -1.67 4.52 1.40
N LEU A 43 -2.47 3.52 0.98
CA LEU A 43 -1.97 2.41 0.16
C LEU A 43 -1.38 2.87 -1.17
N ARG A 44 -2.01 3.84 -1.84
CA ARG A 44 -1.48 4.41 -3.09
C ARG A 44 -0.17 5.16 -2.86
N ALA A 45 -0.07 5.94 -1.79
CA ALA A 45 1.15 6.65 -1.43
C ALA A 45 2.29 5.66 -1.13
N GLU A 46 2.06 4.65 -0.29
CA GLU A 46 3.04 3.61 0.02
C GLU A 46 3.47 2.85 -1.25
N ASN A 47 2.53 2.44 -2.10
CA ASN A 47 2.85 1.74 -3.36
C ASN A 47 3.64 2.63 -4.33
N ALA A 48 3.30 3.91 -4.44
CA ALA A 48 4.03 4.85 -5.31
C ALA A 48 5.47 5.05 -4.81
N VAL A 49 5.65 5.18 -3.50
CA VAL A 49 6.98 5.25 -2.87
C VAL A 49 7.76 3.97 -3.14
N VAL A 50 7.18 2.80 -2.91
CA VAL A 50 7.84 1.51 -3.19
C VAL A 50 8.23 1.38 -4.67
N ALA A 51 7.33 1.72 -5.58
CA ALA A 51 7.59 1.65 -7.02
C ALA A 51 8.72 2.60 -7.48
N ALA A 52 8.82 3.78 -6.87
CA ALA A 52 9.85 4.76 -7.20
C ALA A 52 11.21 4.44 -6.54
N LEU A 53 11.20 3.98 -5.29
CA LEU A 53 12.42 3.79 -4.49
C LEU A 53 13.03 2.40 -4.64
N SER A 54 12.23 1.38 -4.94
CA SER A 54 12.74 0.02 -5.18
C SER A 54 13.86 -0.03 -6.23
N PRO A 55 13.72 0.57 -7.43
CA PRO A 55 14.82 0.57 -8.42
C PRO A 55 16.05 1.37 -7.94
N ILE A 56 15.85 2.40 -7.11
CA ILE A 56 16.95 3.17 -6.52
C ILE A 56 17.72 2.30 -5.52
N CYS A 57 17.02 1.56 -4.66
CA CYS A 57 17.63 0.60 -3.74
C CYS A 57 18.47 -0.44 -4.48
N VAL A 58 17.94 -1.03 -5.56
CA VAL A 58 18.67 -2.00 -6.38
C VAL A 58 19.93 -1.37 -6.99
N SER A 59 19.83 -0.15 -7.53
CA SER A 59 21.01 0.54 -8.10
C SER A 59 22.07 0.84 -7.04
N ASN A 60 21.66 1.30 -5.84
CA ASN A 60 22.58 1.54 -4.73
C ASN A 60 23.24 0.24 -4.24
N PHE A 61 22.47 -0.85 -4.18
CA PHE A 61 22.98 -2.16 -3.83
C PHE A 61 24.00 -2.70 -4.84
N GLN A 62 23.82 -2.44 -6.14
CA GLN A 62 24.76 -2.87 -7.17
C GLN A 62 26.02 -2.01 -7.25
N LYS A 63 25.93 -0.72 -6.89
CA LYS A 63 27.08 0.20 -6.88
C LYS A 63 28.05 -0.01 -5.73
N GLN A 64 27.69 -0.80 -4.72
CA GLN A 64 28.56 -1.06 -3.59
C GLN A 64 29.75 -1.95 -4.00
N PRO A 65 30.95 -1.75 -3.41
CA PRO A 65 32.15 -2.50 -3.79
C PRO A 65 32.05 -4.01 -3.49
N ASN A 66 31.15 -4.41 -2.60
CA ASN A 66 30.90 -5.77 -2.15
C ASN A 66 29.55 -6.32 -2.63
N ALA A 67 29.01 -5.82 -3.75
CA ALA A 67 27.68 -6.17 -4.26
C ALA A 67 27.50 -7.69 -4.41
N ASP A 68 28.46 -8.39 -5.03
CA ASP A 68 28.38 -9.84 -5.24
C ASP A 68 28.37 -10.64 -3.94
N ALA A 69 29.18 -10.22 -2.95
CA ALA A 69 29.23 -10.88 -1.64
C ALA A 69 27.92 -10.66 -0.86
N ALA A 70 27.41 -9.42 -0.84
CA ALA A 70 26.14 -9.08 -0.20
C ALA A 70 24.96 -9.79 -0.87
N LEU A 71 25.00 -9.96 -2.21
CA LEU A 71 23.95 -10.66 -2.96
C LEU A 71 23.97 -12.17 -2.67
N ALA A 72 25.16 -12.75 -2.57
CA ALA A 72 25.33 -14.14 -2.15
C ALA A 72 24.82 -14.38 -0.73
N GLU A 73 25.01 -13.42 0.18
CA GLU A 73 24.47 -13.46 1.54
C GLU A 73 22.95 -13.32 1.55
N LEU A 74 22.39 -12.33 0.83
CA LEU A 74 20.96 -12.14 0.66
C LEU A 74 20.24 -13.41 0.19
N LYS A 75 20.87 -14.18 -0.72
CA LYS A 75 20.32 -15.43 -1.23
C LYS A 75 20.37 -16.61 -0.26
N LYS A 76 21.27 -16.56 0.72
CA LYS A 76 21.34 -17.56 1.79
C LYS A 76 20.33 -17.27 2.90
N ILE A 77 19.91 -16.02 3.02
CA ILE A 77 18.91 -15.58 4.00
C ILE A 77 17.52 -15.99 3.53
N SER A 78 16.65 -16.36 4.47
CA SER A 78 15.25 -16.68 4.20
C SER A 78 14.49 -15.45 3.69
N SER A 79 13.50 -15.64 2.81
CA SER A 79 12.68 -14.55 2.26
C SER A 79 12.09 -13.61 3.32
N TRP A 80 11.79 -14.13 4.52
CA TRP A 80 11.30 -13.34 5.65
C TRP A 80 12.33 -12.34 6.19
N SER A 81 13.62 -12.69 6.18
CA SER A 81 14.71 -11.89 6.76
C SER A 81 15.50 -11.10 5.71
N GLN A 82 15.21 -11.29 4.41
CA GLN A 82 15.88 -10.56 3.33
C GLN A 82 15.56 -9.06 3.38
N GLY A 83 14.33 -8.68 3.73
CA GLY A 83 13.95 -7.27 3.90
C GLY A 83 14.76 -6.60 5.02
N ASP A 84 14.93 -7.27 6.16
CA ASP A 84 15.74 -6.78 7.28
C ASP A 84 17.21 -6.61 6.91
N PHE A 85 17.78 -7.51 6.11
CA PHE A 85 19.14 -7.38 5.61
C PHE A 85 19.31 -6.11 4.77
N ILE A 86 18.38 -5.87 3.84
CA ILE A 86 18.41 -4.68 2.99
C ILE A 86 18.20 -3.39 3.81
N ALA A 87 17.30 -3.44 4.80
CA ALA A 87 17.05 -2.32 5.70
C ALA A 87 18.29 -2.00 6.57
N LYS A 88 18.95 -3.02 7.13
CA LYS A 88 20.18 -2.85 7.94
C LYS A 88 21.35 -2.34 7.13
N GLY A 89 21.47 -2.73 5.86
CA GLY A 89 22.50 -2.19 4.98
C GLY A 89 22.22 -0.77 4.48
N GLY A 90 21.06 -0.19 4.80
CA GLY A 90 20.75 1.21 4.51
C GLY A 90 20.42 1.51 3.05
N TRP A 91 20.39 0.51 2.16
CA TRP A 91 20.09 0.72 0.73
C TRP A 91 18.63 1.11 0.46
N ALA A 92 17.74 0.81 1.40
CA ALA A 92 16.32 1.20 1.37
C ALA A 92 16.01 2.47 2.20
N THR A 93 17.03 3.18 2.71
CA THR A 93 16.84 4.45 3.40
C THR A 93 16.88 5.60 2.40
N MET A 94 15.79 6.37 2.31
CA MET A 94 15.80 7.61 1.52
C MET A 94 16.75 8.65 2.11
N ILE A 95 17.39 9.44 1.25
CA ILE A 95 18.18 10.60 1.65
C ILE A 95 17.25 11.59 2.37
N GLY A 96 17.56 11.88 3.64
CA GLY A 96 16.75 12.76 4.49
C GLY A 96 15.75 12.05 5.41
N SER A 97 15.59 10.73 5.28
CA SER A 97 14.79 9.91 6.22
C SER A 97 15.69 9.28 7.30
N PRO A 98 15.27 9.27 8.58
CA PRO A 98 16.05 8.68 9.66
C PRO A 98 15.98 7.14 9.70
N SER A 99 15.04 6.53 8.96
CA SER A 99 14.77 5.09 9.00
C SER A 99 14.56 4.50 7.59
N PRO A 100 15.00 3.25 7.36
CA PRO A 100 14.73 2.54 6.11
C PRO A 100 13.24 2.26 5.93
N ASP A 101 12.75 2.39 4.70
CA ASP A 101 11.39 2.03 4.34
C ASP A 101 11.28 0.50 4.21
N ALA A 102 10.61 -0.15 5.16
CA ALA A 102 10.50 -1.61 5.21
C ALA A 102 9.87 -2.21 3.94
N ALA A 103 8.88 -1.53 3.37
CA ALA A 103 8.22 -1.95 2.12
C ALA A 103 9.16 -1.87 0.91
N VAL A 104 10.00 -0.83 0.86
CA VAL A 104 11.05 -0.67 -0.16
C VAL A 104 12.12 -1.74 0.01
N ALA A 105 12.55 -1.99 1.25
CA ALA A 105 13.55 -3.01 1.56
C ALA A 105 13.10 -4.40 1.13
N LYS A 106 11.84 -4.75 1.38
CA LYS A 106 11.24 -6.00 0.94
C LYS A 106 11.15 -6.11 -0.60
N ALA A 107 10.63 -5.08 -1.27
CA ALA A 107 10.54 -5.07 -2.74
C ALA A 107 11.93 -5.14 -3.40
N CYS A 108 12.93 -4.47 -2.82
CA CYS A 108 14.33 -4.51 -3.25
C CYS A 108 14.93 -5.92 -3.05
N ALA A 109 14.67 -6.56 -1.92
CA ALA A 109 15.06 -7.96 -1.68
C ALA A 109 14.42 -8.91 -2.70
N GLU A 110 13.12 -8.78 -2.97
CA GLU A 110 12.41 -9.62 -3.93
C GLU A 110 12.94 -9.45 -5.36
N THR A 111 13.20 -8.21 -5.79
CA THR A 111 13.79 -7.92 -7.11
C THR A 111 15.22 -8.46 -7.24
N LEU A 112 16.08 -8.32 -6.22
CA LEU A 112 17.43 -8.91 -6.21
C LEU A 112 17.43 -10.45 -6.11
N GLY A 113 16.43 -11.01 -5.42
CA GLY A 113 16.21 -12.45 -5.30
C GLY A 113 15.75 -13.10 -6.61
N THR A 114 14.87 -12.42 -7.36
CA THR A 114 14.29 -12.91 -8.62
C THR A 114 15.16 -12.61 -9.85
N ALA A 115 15.96 -11.53 -9.86
CA ALA A 115 16.81 -11.15 -10.99
C ALA A 115 18.00 -12.10 -11.30
N LYS A 116 18.00 -13.34 -10.80
CA LYS A 116 19.01 -14.37 -11.11
C LYS A 116 18.35 -15.72 -11.40
N THR A 117 17.42 -15.72 -12.34
CA THR A 117 17.17 -16.86 -13.23
C THR A 117 17.57 -16.44 -14.63
#